data_AF-A0A7Y9VYE4-F1
#
_entry.id   AF-A0A7Y9VYE4-F1
#
_cell.length_a   1.000
_cell.length_b   1.000
_cell.length_c   1.000
_cell.angle_alpha   90.00
_cell.angle_beta   90.00
_cell.angle_gamma   90.00
#
_symmetry.space_group_name_H-M   'P 1'
#
loop_
_entity.id
_entity.type
_entity.pdbx_description
1 polymer ?
#
loop_
_entity_poly.entity_id
_entity_poly.type
_entity_poly.pdbx_seq_one_letter_code
_entity_poly.pdbx_strand_id
1 'polypeptide(L)'
;MSEPLIPTRFTRNKTHLHALLVENQAWFCVHELGRLMGKYLDERQLRKLDADQRQMMCVETYGEAGEHLMVSESGVYALLIYHYCPEYRQLREWVTHQVVPALRDARPMRSVERPILSVLSWPKMSLSTLHWQDEPWIRLRDMPCLLAEDPFNRPESWWRKASRMLRSY
;
A
#
# COMPACT_ATOMS: atom_id res chain seq x y z
N MET A 1 -12.77 10.02 -11.47
CA MET A 1 -13.04 8.62 -11.12
C MET A 1 -11.69 7.94 -11.02
N SER A 2 -11.39 7.29 -9.90
CA SER A 2 -10.10 6.61 -9.72
C SER A 2 -9.97 5.48 -10.74
N GLU A 3 -8.78 5.30 -11.31
CA GLU A 3 -8.52 4.18 -12.21
C GLU A 3 -8.72 2.84 -11.47
N PRO A 4 -9.32 1.83 -12.11
CA PRO A 4 -9.53 0.53 -11.49
C PRO A 4 -8.18 -0.15 -11.23
N LEU A 5 -8.05 -0.74 -10.04
CA LEU A 5 -6.85 -1.48 -9.66
C LEU A 5 -6.83 -2.83 -10.38
N ILE A 6 -5.66 -3.22 -10.90
CA ILE A 6 -5.47 -4.50 -11.60
C ILE A 6 -5.00 -5.57 -10.60
N PRO A 7 -5.83 -6.57 -10.26
CA PRO A 7 -5.48 -7.62 -9.32
C PRO A 7 -4.61 -8.71 -9.94
N THR A 8 -3.76 -9.31 -9.11
CA THR A 8 -3.10 -10.57 -9.43
C THR A 8 -4.05 -11.72 -9.12
N ARG A 9 -4.25 -12.62 -10.09
CA ARG A 9 -5.16 -13.76 -9.96
C ARG A 9 -4.40 -15.02 -9.55
N PHE A 10 -4.72 -15.53 -8.37
CA PHE A 10 -4.24 -16.82 -7.86
C PHE A 10 -5.31 -17.90 -8.06
N THR A 11 -4.90 -19.16 -8.18
CA THR A 11 -5.83 -20.28 -8.39
C THR A 11 -5.53 -21.42 -7.42
N ARG A 12 -6.57 -21.94 -6.77
CA ARG A 12 -6.52 -23.11 -5.91
C ARG A 12 -7.80 -23.93 -6.08
N ASN A 13 -7.68 -25.24 -6.30
CA ASN A 13 -8.82 -26.16 -6.38
C ASN A 13 -9.96 -25.69 -7.32
N LYS A 14 -9.62 -25.18 -8.51
CA LYS A 14 -10.56 -24.61 -9.51
C LYS A 14 -11.31 -23.35 -9.05
N THR A 15 -10.92 -22.75 -7.94
CA THR A 15 -11.38 -21.45 -7.47
C THR A 15 -10.27 -20.42 -7.62
N HIS A 16 -10.65 -19.19 -7.96
CA HIS A 16 -9.71 -18.08 -8.13
C HIS A 16 -9.74 -17.19 -6.89
N LEU A 17 -8.63 -16.49 -6.66
CA LEU A 17 -8.50 -15.45 -5.66
C LEU A 17 -7.77 -14.26 -6.29
N HIS A 18 -8.49 -13.16 -6.47
CA HIS A 18 -7.93 -11.88 -6.86
C HIS A 18 -7.37 -11.18 -5.62
N ALA A 19 -6.10 -10.79 -5.73
CA ALA A 19 -5.39 -10.10 -4.69
C ALA A 19 -4.66 -8.86 -5.24
N LEU A 20 -4.59 -7.83 -4.41
CA LEU A 20 -3.96 -6.56 -4.72
C LEU A 20 -2.90 -6.24 -3.67
N LEU A 21 -1.80 -5.64 -4.10
CA LEU A 21 -0.83 -5.02 -3.20
C LEU A 21 -1.01 -3.51 -3.26
N VAL A 22 -1.48 -2.91 -2.18
CA VAL A 22 -1.67 -1.46 -2.06
C VAL A 22 -0.94 -1.00 -0.81
N GLU A 23 -0.02 -0.05 -0.94
CA GLU A 23 0.78 0.50 0.18
C GLU A 23 1.44 -0.61 1.04
N ASN A 24 2.07 -1.58 0.38
CA ASN A 24 2.66 -2.79 0.99
C ASN A 24 1.68 -3.75 1.69
N GLN A 25 0.39 -3.43 1.73
CA GLN A 25 -0.64 -4.26 2.33
C GLN A 25 -1.30 -5.13 1.25
N ALA A 26 -1.40 -6.43 1.53
CA ALA A 26 -2.11 -7.35 0.65
C ALA A 26 -3.61 -7.30 0.94
N TRP A 27 -4.40 -7.19 -0.12
CA TRP A 27 -5.86 -7.12 -0.11
C TRP A 27 -6.44 -8.24 -0.97
N PHE A 28 -7.55 -8.83 -0.54
CA PHE A 28 -8.13 -10.03 -1.14
C PHE A 28 -9.63 -9.84 -1.37
N CYS A 29 -10.14 -10.32 -2.50
CA CYS A 29 -11.57 -10.27 -2.79
C CYS A 29 -12.37 -11.13 -1.79
N VAL A 30 -13.28 -10.51 -1.04
CA VAL A 30 -14.07 -11.19 0.00
C VAL A 30 -14.94 -12.30 -0.58
N HIS A 31 -15.58 -12.05 -1.72
CA HIS A 31 -16.46 -13.04 -2.35
C HIS A 31 -15.70 -14.32 -2.73
N GLU A 32 -14.51 -14.17 -3.28
CA GLU A 32 -13.66 -15.29 -3.71
C GLU A 32 -13.00 -16.01 -2.52
N LEU A 33 -12.59 -15.26 -1.50
CA LEU A 33 -12.13 -15.84 -0.23
C LEU A 33 -13.22 -16.69 0.42
N GLY A 34 -14.47 -16.21 0.42
CA GLY A 34 -15.62 -16.97 0.90
C GLY A 34 -15.76 -18.31 0.18
N ARG A 35 -15.64 -18.33 -1.16
CA ARG A 35 -15.67 -19.57 -1.95
C ARG A 35 -14.54 -20.53 -1.57
N LEU A 36 -13.33 -20.03 -1.30
CA LEU A 36 -12.20 -20.83 -0.83
C LEU A 36 -12.40 -21.39 0.58
N MET A 37 -13.14 -20.67 1.42
CA MET A 37 -13.59 -21.13 2.73
C MET A 37 -14.83 -22.03 2.64
N GLY A 38 -15.48 -22.15 1.47
CA GLY A 38 -16.77 -22.82 1.36
C GLY A 38 -17.90 -22.13 2.14
N LYS A 39 -17.77 -20.81 2.37
CA LYS A 39 -18.73 -20.00 3.14
C LYS A 39 -19.09 -18.72 2.39
N TYR A 40 -20.34 -18.30 2.56
CA TYR A 40 -20.72 -16.94 2.18
C TYR A 40 -20.36 -16.00 3.33
N LEU A 41 -19.39 -15.12 3.09
CA LEU A 41 -18.97 -14.08 4.04
C LEU A 41 -19.98 -12.94 3.96
N ASP A 42 -20.96 -12.97 4.85
CA ASP A 42 -22.01 -11.95 4.92
C ASP A 42 -21.53 -10.69 5.66
N GLU A 43 -22.33 -9.63 5.58
CA GLU A 43 -22.00 -8.36 6.22
C GLU A 43 -21.80 -8.52 7.74
N ARG A 44 -22.55 -9.42 8.38
CA ARG A 44 -22.44 -9.68 9.83
C ARG A 44 -21.08 -10.27 10.19
N GLN A 45 -20.55 -11.20 9.41
CA GLN A 45 -19.20 -11.75 9.62
C GLN A 45 -18.14 -10.68 9.39
N LEU A 46 -18.31 -9.86 8.35
CA LEU A 46 -17.35 -8.82 7.97
C LEU A 46 -17.37 -7.61 8.91
N ARG A 47 -18.47 -7.39 9.66
CA ARG A 47 -18.55 -6.38 10.74
C ARG A 47 -17.72 -6.74 11.97
N LYS A 48 -17.23 -7.97 12.08
CA LYS A 48 -16.30 -8.38 13.15
C LYS A 48 -14.85 -7.99 12.87
N LEU A 49 -14.58 -7.54 11.65
CA LEU A 49 -13.27 -7.05 11.24
C LEU A 49 -13.13 -5.57 11.60
N ASP A 50 -11.90 -5.19 11.92
CA ASP A 50 -11.55 -3.80 12.20
C ASP A 50 -11.65 -2.95 10.93
N ALA A 51 -11.69 -1.62 11.10
CA ALA A 51 -11.87 -0.70 9.98
C ALA A 51 -10.71 -0.75 8.97
N ASP A 52 -9.50 -1.08 9.41
CA ASP A 52 -8.29 -1.26 8.58
C ASP A 52 -8.24 -2.63 7.87
N GLN A 53 -9.12 -3.56 8.25
CA GLN A 53 -9.12 -4.92 7.73
C GLN A 53 -10.05 -5.11 6.53
N ARG A 54 -10.91 -4.14 6.23
CA ARG A 54 -11.88 -4.22 5.14
C ARG A 54 -12.00 -2.88 4.43
N GLN A 55 -12.08 -2.92 3.11
CA GLN A 55 -12.17 -1.70 2.31
C GLN A 55 -12.94 -1.96 1.02
N MET A 56 -13.78 -1.01 0.61
CA MET A 56 -14.34 -0.99 -0.75
C MET A 56 -13.29 -0.44 -1.71
N MET A 57 -13.00 -1.19 -2.77
CA MET A 57 -11.98 -0.83 -3.74
C MET A 57 -12.54 -1.05 -5.15
N CYS A 58 -12.27 -0.11 -6.06
CA CYS A 58 -12.54 -0.27 -7.48
C CYS A 58 -11.47 -1.19 -8.09
N VAL A 59 -11.86 -2.41 -8.48
CA VAL A 59 -10.96 -3.46 -8.95
C VAL A 59 -11.46 -4.00 -10.29
N GLU A 60 -10.55 -4.21 -11.23
CA GLU A 60 -10.87 -4.88 -12.50
C GLU A 60 -10.82 -6.40 -12.31
N THR A 61 -11.99 -7.03 -12.33
CA THR A 61 -12.11 -8.48 -12.14
C THR A 61 -12.78 -9.09 -13.37
N TYR A 62 -12.20 -10.14 -13.94
CA TYR A 62 -12.75 -10.81 -15.14
C TYR A 62 -13.02 -9.89 -16.35
N GLY A 63 -12.26 -8.80 -16.48
CA GLY A 63 -12.42 -7.82 -17.57
C GLY A 63 -13.48 -6.75 -17.32
N GLU A 64 -14.07 -6.71 -16.12
CA GLU A 64 -15.01 -5.68 -15.71
C GLU A 64 -14.49 -4.93 -14.47
N ALA A 65 -14.47 -3.61 -14.54
CA ALA A 65 -14.16 -2.76 -13.40
C ALA A 65 -15.40 -2.60 -12.51
N GLY A 66 -15.26 -2.88 -11.21
CA GLY A 66 -16.35 -2.77 -10.26
C GLY A 66 -15.88 -2.48 -8.84
N GLU A 67 -16.80 -2.00 -8.02
CA GLU A 67 -16.59 -1.84 -6.59
C GLU A 67 -16.67 -3.20 -5.90
N HIS A 68 -15.55 -3.65 -5.36
CA HIS A 68 -15.44 -4.92 -4.65
C HIS A 68 -15.06 -4.68 -3.20
N LEU A 69 -15.71 -5.42 -2.30
CA LEU A 69 -15.27 -5.47 -0.92
C LEU A 69 -14.02 -6.36 -0.82
N MET A 70 -12.94 -5.74 -0.36
CA MET A 70 -11.65 -6.36 -0.16
C MET A 70 -11.37 -6.50 1.34
N VAL A 71 -10.62 -7.55 1.70
CA VAL A 71 -10.15 -7.80 3.07
C VAL A 71 -8.63 -7.83 3.07
N SER A 72 -8.00 -7.21 4.06
CA SER A 72 -6.54 -7.18 4.16
C SER A 72 -5.97 -8.53 4.63
N GLU A 73 -4.65 -8.71 4.53
CA GLU A 73 -3.96 -9.90 5.05
C GLU A 73 -4.31 -10.19 6.52
N SER A 74 -4.32 -9.17 7.39
CA SER A 74 -4.70 -9.33 8.81
C SER A 74 -6.17 -9.74 8.94
N GLY A 75 -7.06 -9.17 8.13
CA GLY A 75 -8.48 -9.54 8.10
C GLY A 75 -8.71 -10.98 7.63
N VAL A 76 -7.94 -11.47 6.66
CA VAL A 76 -8.00 -12.89 6.24
C VAL A 76 -7.68 -13.80 7.42
N TYR A 77 -6.58 -13.54 8.15
CA TYR A 77 -6.23 -14.34 9.31
C TYR A 77 -7.28 -14.27 10.41
N ALA A 78 -7.85 -13.08 10.67
CA ALA A 78 -8.94 -12.91 11.62
C ALA A 78 -10.16 -13.76 11.25
N LEU A 79 -10.57 -13.76 9.97
CA LEU A 79 -11.68 -14.59 9.48
C LEU A 79 -11.40 -16.09 9.64
N LEU A 80 -10.18 -16.54 9.35
CA LEU A 80 -9.80 -17.95 9.50
C LEU A 80 -9.81 -18.39 10.98
N ILE A 81 -9.49 -17.48 11.90
CA ILE A 81 -9.58 -17.72 13.36
C ILE A 81 -11.04 -17.73 13.82
N TYR A 82 -11.83 -16.72 13.46
CA TYR A 82 -13.25 -16.62 13.83
C TYR A 82 -14.09 -17.78 13.31
N HIS A 83 -13.69 -18.36 12.18
CA HIS A 83 -14.40 -19.45 11.52
C HIS A 83 -13.56 -20.71 11.44
N TYR A 84 -12.87 -21.07 12.53
CA TYR A 84 -11.96 -22.21 12.56
C TYR A 84 -12.56 -23.49 11.93
N CYS A 85 -11.79 -24.07 11.00
CA CYS A 85 -12.05 -25.34 10.34
C CYS A 85 -10.69 -26.00 10.04
N PRO A 86 -10.48 -27.30 10.28
CA PRO A 86 -9.19 -27.95 10.02
C PRO A 86 -8.69 -27.78 8.58
N GLU A 87 -9.61 -27.78 7.62
CA GLU A 87 -9.40 -27.61 6.19
C GLU A 87 -8.82 -26.23 5.86
N TYR A 88 -9.08 -25.23 6.70
CA TYR A 88 -8.57 -23.86 6.53
C TYR A 88 -7.10 -23.73 6.88
N ARG A 89 -6.50 -24.73 7.54
CA ARG A 89 -5.05 -24.76 7.77
C ARG A 89 -4.27 -24.69 6.46
N GLN A 90 -4.71 -25.45 5.46
CA GLN A 90 -4.10 -25.45 4.13
C GLN A 90 -4.37 -24.14 3.39
N LEU A 91 -5.54 -23.52 3.58
CA LEU A 91 -5.84 -22.21 3.02
C LEU A 91 -4.94 -21.13 3.63
N ARG A 92 -4.77 -21.13 4.96
CA ARG A 92 -3.86 -20.24 5.68
C ARG A 92 -2.43 -20.40 5.15
N GLU A 93 -1.92 -21.63 5.12
CA GLU A 93 -0.56 -21.94 4.65
C GLU A 93 -0.36 -21.49 3.20
N TRP A 94 -1.35 -21.71 2.33
CA TRP A 94 -1.31 -21.24 0.95
C TRP A 94 -1.27 -19.71 0.86
N VAL A 95 -2.12 -19.00 1.60
CA VAL A 95 -2.12 -17.53 1.63
C VAL A 95 -0.77 -17.00 2.14
N THR A 96 -0.31 -17.49 3.28
CA THR A 96 0.90 -17.00 3.97
C THR A 96 2.18 -17.30 3.19
N HIS A 97 2.31 -18.50 2.63
CA HIS A 97 3.59 -18.96 2.06
C HIS A 97 3.66 -18.86 0.54
N GLN A 98 2.53 -18.72 -0.15
CA GLN A 98 2.50 -18.65 -1.61
C GLN A 98 1.91 -17.33 -2.09
N VAL A 99 0.68 -17.01 -1.68
CA VAL A 99 -0.04 -15.86 -2.25
C VAL A 99 0.58 -14.53 -1.84
N VAL A 100 0.76 -14.29 -0.54
CA VAL A 100 1.32 -13.02 -0.03
C VAL A 100 2.75 -12.81 -0.52
N PRO A 101 3.68 -13.79 -0.46
CA PRO A 101 5.02 -13.62 -0.99
C PRO A 101 5.02 -13.37 -2.50
N ALA A 102 4.29 -14.18 -3.28
CA ALA A 102 4.22 -14.00 -4.73
C ALA A 102 3.63 -12.63 -5.12
N LEU A 103 2.64 -12.14 -4.36
CA LEU A 103 2.06 -10.81 -4.58
C LEU A 103 3.07 -9.70 -4.29
N ARG A 104 3.88 -9.83 -3.23
CA ARG A 104 4.97 -8.89 -2.89
C ARG A 104 6.11 -8.94 -3.91
N ASP A 105 6.45 -10.12 -4.41
CA ASP A 105 7.52 -10.33 -5.39
C ASP A 105 7.11 -9.90 -6.81
N ALA A 106 5.85 -10.06 -7.17
CA ALA A 106 5.30 -9.64 -8.47
C ALA A 106 5.26 -8.11 -8.62
N ARG A 107 5.39 -7.37 -7.52
CA ARG A 107 5.54 -5.92 -7.56
C ARG A 107 6.74 -5.57 -8.45
N PRO A 108 6.55 -4.80 -9.53
CA PRO A 108 7.67 -4.38 -10.35
C PRO A 108 8.67 -3.65 -9.45
N MET A 109 9.94 -4.06 -9.50
CA MET A 109 11.05 -3.50 -8.72
C MET A 109 11.23 -1.97 -8.89
N ARG A 110 10.43 -1.36 -9.78
CA ARG A 110 10.39 0.07 -10.11
C ARG A 110 9.34 0.88 -9.35
N SER A 111 8.39 0.28 -8.61
CA SER A 111 7.40 1.03 -7.81
C SER A 111 7.82 1.18 -6.34
N VAL A 112 8.89 1.95 -6.12
CA VAL A 112 9.04 3.00 -5.08
C VAL A 112 8.47 2.78 -3.66
N GLU A 113 8.73 1.63 -3.03
CA GLU A 113 8.61 1.50 -1.56
C GLU A 113 9.91 1.11 -0.87
N ARG A 114 10.95 0.76 -1.64
CA ARG A 114 12.30 0.72 -1.08
C ARG A 114 12.86 2.12 -1.11
N PRO A 115 13.31 2.67 0.03
CA PRO A 115 14.01 3.94 0.02
C PRO A 115 15.25 3.81 -0.87
N ILE A 116 15.25 4.49 -2.02
CA ILE A 116 16.37 4.46 -2.95
C ILE A 116 17.28 5.62 -2.58
N LEU A 117 18.53 5.29 -2.21
CA LEU A 117 19.57 6.29 -2.06
C LEU A 117 19.99 6.76 -3.45
N SER A 118 19.77 8.04 -3.74
CA SER A 118 20.24 8.74 -4.92
C SER A 118 21.14 9.91 -4.53
N VAL A 119 21.71 10.58 -5.53
CA VAL A 119 22.51 11.80 -5.33
C VAL A 119 21.93 12.89 -6.21
N LEU A 120 21.49 13.99 -5.62
CA LEU A 120 21.21 15.22 -6.35
C LEU A 120 22.54 15.92 -6.66
N SER A 121 22.79 16.21 -7.94
CA SER A 121 23.98 16.91 -8.40
C SER A 121 23.62 18.29 -8.94
N TRP A 122 24.20 19.33 -8.35
CA TRP A 122 24.15 20.72 -8.81
C TRP A 122 25.54 21.16 -9.32
N PRO A 123 25.64 22.31 -10.02
CA PRO A 123 26.90 22.76 -10.60
C PRO A 123 28.07 22.90 -9.61
N LYS A 124 27.80 23.08 -8.32
CA LYS A 124 28.82 23.24 -7.26
C LYS A 124 28.67 22.29 -6.06
N MET A 125 27.63 21.45 -6.01
CA MET A 125 27.36 20.60 -4.84
C MET A 125 26.68 19.28 -5.23
N SER A 126 26.97 18.21 -4.49
CA SER A 126 26.24 16.94 -4.57
C SER A 126 25.69 16.57 -3.19
N LEU A 127 24.42 16.17 -3.11
CA LEU A 127 23.75 15.82 -1.85
C LEU A 127 23.08 14.45 -1.94
N SER A 128 23.25 13.61 -0.91
CA SER A 128 22.59 12.30 -0.83
C SER A 128 21.11 12.45 -0.53
N THR A 129 20.26 11.94 -1.40
CA THR A 129 18.80 12.02 -1.30
C THR A 129 18.18 10.64 -1.20
N LEU A 130 17.10 10.54 -0.44
CA LEU A 130 16.31 9.33 -0.28
C LEU A 130 15.02 9.51 -1.06
N HIS A 131 14.77 8.71 -2.09
CA HIS A 131 13.46 8.71 -2.74
C HIS A 131 12.51 7.80 -1.96
N TRP A 132 11.40 8.38 -1.50
CA TRP A 132 10.31 7.66 -0.86
C TRP A 132 8.99 8.16 -1.44
N GLN A 133 8.17 7.25 -1.97
CA GLN A 133 6.91 7.59 -2.67
C GLN A 133 7.08 8.67 -3.75
N ASP A 134 8.14 8.58 -4.56
CA ASP A 134 8.50 9.54 -5.61
C ASP A 134 8.86 10.97 -5.11
N GLU A 135 8.92 11.18 -3.80
CA GLU A 135 9.39 12.42 -3.20
C GLU A 135 10.89 12.30 -2.80
N PRO A 136 11.74 13.31 -3.11
CA PRO A 136 13.12 13.33 -2.65
C PRO A 136 13.21 13.88 -1.22
N TRP A 137 13.65 13.04 -0.29
CA TRP A 137 13.91 13.40 1.10
C TRP A 137 15.41 13.64 1.30
N ILE A 138 15.75 14.76 1.91
CA ILE A 138 17.13 15.10 2.30
C ILE A 138 17.28 15.00 3.81
N ARG A 139 18.49 14.73 4.31
CA ARG A 139 18.71 14.77 5.76
C ARG A 139 18.59 16.21 6.23
N LEU A 140 17.91 16.44 7.36
CA LEU A 140 17.74 17.78 7.93
C LEU A 140 19.09 18.47 8.21
N ARG A 141 20.13 17.72 8.59
CA ARG A 141 21.49 18.24 8.79
C ARG A 141 22.15 18.80 7.53
N ASP A 142 21.71 18.37 6.34
CA ASP A 142 22.25 18.81 5.06
C ASP A 142 21.50 20.07 4.54
N MET A 143 20.37 20.44 5.18
CA MET A 143 19.57 21.64 4.88
C MET A 143 20.32 22.98 5.00
N PRO A 144 21.20 23.21 6.01
CA PRO A 144 21.96 24.46 6.11
C PRO A 144 22.85 24.72 4.89
N CYS A 145 23.32 23.66 4.21
CA CYS A 145 24.14 23.79 2.99
C CYS A 145 23.31 24.33 1.81
N LEU A 146 22.02 24.00 1.74
CA LEU A 146 21.09 24.48 0.70
C LEU A 146 20.65 25.92 0.92
N LEU A 147 20.61 26.38 2.17
CA LEU A 147 20.26 27.75 2.53
C LEU A 147 21.47 28.71 2.46
N ALA A 148 22.69 28.18 2.57
CA ALA A 148 23.92 28.97 2.51
C ALA A 148 24.30 29.38 1.08
N GLU A 149 24.08 28.49 0.10
CA GLU A 149 24.17 28.79 -1.33
C GLU A 149 22.77 28.77 -1.92
N ASP A 150 22.06 29.90 -1.84
CA ASP A 150 20.67 30.05 -2.28
C ASP A 150 20.55 29.87 -3.81
N PRO A 151 20.09 28.72 -4.35
CA PRO A 151 20.02 28.50 -5.80
C PRO A 151 18.73 29.10 -6.40
N PHE A 152 17.77 29.46 -5.55
CA PHE A 152 16.38 29.78 -5.92
C PHE A 152 15.96 31.22 -5.60
N ASN A 153 16.84 32.05 -5.05
CA ASN A 153 16.47 33.41 -4.64
C ASN A 153 17.06 34.47 -5.58
N ARG A 154 16.20 34.95 -6.49
CA ARG A 154 15.97 36.39 -6.60
C ARG A 154 15.00 36.77 -5.45
N PRO A 155 15.19 37.92 -4.77
CA PRO A 155 14.92 38.10 -3.35
C PRO A 155 13.42 38.13 -2.97
N GLU A 156 12.98 37.25 -2.05
CA GLU A 156 12.48 37.57 -0.70
C GLU A 156 11.67 36.41 -0.08
N SER A 157 12.03 36.07 1.16
CA SER A 157 11.59 34.91 1.92
C SER A 157 10.18 35.09 2.52
N TRP A 158 9.19 34.42 1.94
CA TRP A 158 7.81 34.34 2.45
C TRP A 158 7.68 33.51 3.75
N TRP A 159 8.55 32.52 3.96
CA TRP A 159 8.54 31.67 5.15
C TRP A 159 8.83 32.44 6.46
N ARG A 160 9.63 33.52 6.40
CA ARG A 160 9.84 34.45 7.53
C ARG A 160 8.60 35.27 7.91
N LYS A 161 7.64 35.45 7.00
CA LYS A 161 6.35 36.11 7.31
C LYS A 161 5.38 35.13 7.96
N ALA A 162 5.32 33.88 7.48
CA ALA A 162 4.45 32.85 8.03
C ALA A 162 4.86 32.42 9.45
N SER A 163 6.15 32.32 9.74
CA SER A 163 6.63 31.95 11.08
C SER A 163 6.37 33.01 12.16
N ARG A 164 6.07 34.26 11.77
CA ARG A 164 5.66 35.32 12.70
C ARG A 164 4.18 35.28 13.04
N MET A 165 3.34 34.70 12.19
CA MET A 165 1.89 34.58 12.47
C MET A 165 1.54 33.41 13.39
N LEU A 166 2.43 32.44 13.60
CA LEU A 166 2.18 31.31 14.51
C LEU A 166 2.77 31.50 15.92
N ARG A 167 3.25 32.71 16.26
CA ARG A 167 3.72 33.05 17.62
C ARG A 167 3.01 34.22 18.29
N SER A 168 1.94 34.75 17.69
CA SER A 168 1.07 35.72 18.37
C SER A 168 -0.38 35.53 17.94
N TYR A 169 -1.20 35.05 18.87
CA TYR A 169 -2.64 34.75 18.81
C TYR A 169 -3.06 33.46 18.10
#